data_AF-X1MHZ6-F1
#
_entry.id   AF-X1MHZ6-F1
#
_cell.length_a   1.000
_cell.length_b   1.000
_cell.length_c   1.000
_cell.angle_alpha   90.00
_cell.angle_beta   90.00
_cell.angle_gamma   90.00
#
_symmetry.space_group_name_H-M   'P 1'
#
loop_
_entity.id
_entity.type
_entity.pdbx_description
1 polymer ?
#
loop_
_entity_poly.entity_id
_entity_poly.type
_entity_poly.pdbx_seq_one_letter_code
_entity_poly.pdbx_strand_id
1 'polypeptide(L)'
;FRHNEQSLRVVDLLENNGQGLNLNWEVRDGILNHSKSRGDILGEGWGKVNTLEGEVGKIADIVAYINHDIGDAIRAGTITERDLPLSAVELLGISHSQRINTMVGDIIDHSWAARGCDRIIVEKPTINMSPQILEATSILREFLFERVYNVHSAQEEARRAREVIFRLYQHFKEHEDKLPPEYRAYSDDTERRVVDYIAGMTDQYALRLAEELER
;
A
#
# COMPACT_ATOMS: atom_id res chain seq x y z
N PHE A 1 1.04 3.89 14.82
CA PHE A 1 1.80 3.31 13.70
C PHE A 1 1.09 3.62 12.40
N ARG A 2 1.81 4.10 11.39
CA ARG A 2 1.33 4.31 10.02
C ARG A 2 2.44 3.85 9.09
N HIS A 3 2.13 2.97 8.14
CA HIS A 3 3.17 2.30 7.35
C HIS A 3 3.98 3.28 6.50
N ASN A 4 3.34 4.30 5.91
CA ASN A 4 4.00 5.35 5.14
C ASN A 4 4.96 6.20 5.99
N GLU A 5 4.57 6.56 7.22
CA GLU A 5 5.46 7.25 8.17
C GLU A 5 6.62 6.34 8.60
N GLN A 6 6.35 5.03 8.78
CA GLN A 6 7.39 4.05 9.09
C GLN A 6 8.37 3.86 7.92
N SER A 7 7.89 3.76 6.68
CA SER A 7 8.72 3.67 5.49
C SER A 7 9.64 4.88 5.36
N LEU A 8 9.14 6.08 5.64
CA LEU A 8 9.96 7.30 5.66
C LEU A 8 11.02 7.22 6.77
N ARG A 9 10.64 6.78 7.97
CA ARG A 9 11.58 6.58 9.08
C ARG A 9 12.66 5.54 8.75
N VAL A 10 12.32 4.46 8.05
CA VAL A 10 13.29 3.44 7.61
C VAL A 10 14.36 4.08 6.74
N VAL A 11 13.96 4.79 5.69
CA VAL A 11 14.91 5.39 4.73
C VAL A 11 15.62 6.63 5.29
N ASP A 12 15.05 7.31 6.29
CA ASP A 12 15.66 8.50 6.89
C ASP A 12 16.60 8.18 8.05
N LEU A 13 16.31 7.12 8.80
CA LEU A 13 16.96 6.88 10.10
C LEU A 13 17.38 5.44 10.38
N LEU A 14 16.68 4.41 9.89
CA LEU A 14 16.98 3.02 10.33
C LEU A 14 17.98 2.31 9.42
N GLU A 15 17.89 2.57 8.12
CA GLU A 15 18.78 1.98 7.13
C GLU A 15 20.23 2.45 7.30
N ASN A 16 21.16 1.70 6.70
CA ASN A 16 22.58 2.05 6.66
C ASN A 16 23.17 2.29 8.06
N ASN A 17 22.92 1.37 9.00
CA ASN A 17 23.39 1.43 10.39
C ASN A 17 23.01 2.74 11.10
N GLY A 18 21.79 3.21 10.88
CA GLY A 18 21.30 4.41 11.55
C GLY A 18 21.59 5.73 10.85
N GLN A 19 22.11 5.69 9.62
CA GLN A 19 22.46 6.90 8.84
C GLN A 19 21.37 7.28 7.83
N GLY A 20 20.40 6.39 7.60
CA GLY A 20 19.47 6.52 6.49
C GLY A 20 20.14 6.39 5.13
N LEU A 21 19.33 6.55 4.09
CA LEU A 21 19.72 6.41 2.69
C LEU A 21 19.98 7.76 2.00
N ASN A 22 19.75 8.88 2.69
CA ASN A 22 19.90 10.24 2.15
C ASN A 22 19.18 10.43 0.79
N LEU A 23 17.94 9.96 0.72
CA LEU A 23 17.12 10.10 -0.48
C LEU A 23 16.74 11.56 -0.71
N ASN A 24 16.53 11.92 -1.97
CA ASN A 24 16.03 13.24 -2.32
C ASN A 24 14.63 13.50 -1.75
N TRP A 25 14.24 14.76 -1.73
CA TRP A 25 12.96 15.17 -1.16
C TRP A 25 11.78 14.56 -1.94
N GLU A 26 11.89 14.46 -3.27
CA GLU A 26 10.83 13.97 -4.15
C GLU A 26 10.48 12.50 -3.88
N VAL A 27 11.49 11.65 -3.68
CA VAL A 27 11.29 10.24 -3.33
C VAL A 27 10.69 10.11 -1.94
N ARG A 28 11.16 10.90 -0.98
CA ARG A 28 10.62 10.94 0.39
C ARG A 28 9.17 11.40 0.43
N ASP A 29 8.81 12.40 -0.38
CA ASP A 29 7.44 12.89 -0.55
C ASP A 29 6.54 11.79 -1.14
N GLY A 30 7.01 11.09 -2.17
CA GLY A 30 6.34 9.92 -2.73
C GLY A 30 6.08 8.85 -1.68
N ILE A 31 7.11 8.45 -0.92
CA ILE A 31 6.99 7.46 0.16
C ILE A 31 5.99 7.90 1.23
N LEU A 32 6.02 9.15 1.66
CA LEU A 32 5.12 9.61 2.72
C LEU A 32 3.67 9.69 2.24
N ASN A 33 3.45 10.15 1.02
CA ASN A 33 2.13 10.53 0.56
C ASN A 33 1.45 9.49 -0.33
N HIS A 34 2.12 8.40 -0.75
CA HIS A 34 1.54 7.38 -1.66
C HIS A 34 0.30 6.67 -1.09
N SER A 35 0.25 6.44 0.23
CA SER A 35 -0.77 5.57 0.83
C SER A 35 -2.15 6.23 0.93
N LYS A 36 -3.19 5.41 0.75
CA LYS A 36 -4.59 5.80 1.02
C LYS A 36 -4.88 5.72 2.52
N SER A 37 -5.57 6.72 3.07
CA SER A 37 -6.40 6.46 4.24
C SER A 37 -7.62 5.63 3.81
N ARG A 38 -8.21 4.89 4.74
CA ARG A 38 -9.20 3.81 4.54
C ARG A 38 -10.52 4.19 3.81
N GLY A 39 -10.63 5.40 3.26
CA GLY A 39 -11.80 5.90 2.52
C GLY A 39 -11.78 5.61 1.01
N ASP A 40 -12.82 6.14 0.34
CA ASP A 40 -13.12 6.06 -1.10
C ASP A 40 -11.88 6.20 -1.99
N ILE A 41 -11.95 5.67 -3.21
CA ILE A 41 -10.90 5.89 -4.22
C ILE A 41 -10.67 7.40 -4.44
N LEU A 42 -11.70 8.21 -4.18
CA LEU A 42 -11.71 9.66 -4.23
C LEU A 42 -11.81 10.36 -2.85
N GLY A 43 -11.70 9.63 -1.75
CA GLY A 43 -11.85 10.22 -0.41
C GLY A 43 -10.77 11.26 -0.11
N GLU A 44 -11.14 12.34 0.58
CA GLU A 44 -10.31 13.50 1.00
C GLU A 44 -9.02 13.15 1.77
N GLY A 45 -8.73 11.87 2.02
CA GLY A 45 -7.56 11.42 2.73
C GLY A 45 -6.50 10.74 1.86
N TRP A 46 -6.46 11.02 0.56
CA TRP A 46 -5.24 10.86 -0.21
C TRP A 46 -4.22 11.89 0.27
N GLY A 47 -3.08 11.45 0.82
CA GLY A 47 -1.96 12.36 1.08
C GLY A 47 -1.63 13.09 -0.22
N LYS A 48 -1.69 14.41 -0.27
CA LYS A 48 -1.42 15.13 -1.51
C LYS A 48 0.05 14.96 -1.86
N VAL A 49 0.34 14.23 -2.94
CA VAL A 49 1.71 14.14 -3.45
C VAL A 49 2.01 15.43 -4.18
N ASN A 50 3.25 15.90 -4.07
CA ASN A 50 3.63 17.22 -4.58
C ASN A 50 4.29 17.14 -5.97
N THR A 51 4.47 15.94 -6.52
CA THR A 51 5.10 15.68 -7.82
C THR A 51 4.18 14.86 -8.73
N LEU A 52 4.26 15.10 -10.04
CA LEU A 52 3.52 14.32 -11.04
C LEU A 52 3.96 12.86 -11.04
N GLU A 53 5.27 12.59 -10.89
CA GLU A 53 5.82 11.24 -10.76
C GLU A 53 5.28 10.50 -9.54
N GLY A 54 5.06 11.23 -8.44
CA GLY A 54 4.42 10.68 -7.25
C GLY A 54 2.95 10.35 -7.47
N GLU A 55 2.21 11.17 -8.23
CA GLU A 55 0.86 10.84 -8.69
C GLU A 55 0.83 9.63 -9.64
N VAL A 56 1.82 9.49 -10.53
CA VAL A 56 2.02 8.27 -11.35
C VAL A 56 2.23 7.04 -10.46
N GLY A 57 3.11 7.13 -9.47
CA GLY A 57 3.38 6.02 -8.55
C GLY A 57 2.11 5.56 -7.83
N LYS A 58 1.28 6.51 -7.38
CA LYS A 58 -0.02 6.21 -6.75
C LYS A 58 -0.99 5.51 -7.68
N ILE A 59 -1.17 6.03 -8.88
CA ILE A 59 -2.18 5.48 -9.79
C ILE A 59 -1.73 4.10 -10.29
N ALA A 60 -0.42 3.91 -10.50
CA ALA A 60 0.16 2.63 -10.84
C ALA A 60 -0.09 1.57 -9.76
N ASP A 61 0.04 1.93 -8.48
CA ASP A 61 -0.28 1.04 -7.35
C ASP A 61 -1.75 0.57 -7.39
N ILE A 62 -2.68 1.47 -7.73
CA ILE A 62 -4.11 1.11 -7.86
C ILE A 62 -4.34 0.13 -9.00
N VAL A 63 -3.75 0.39 -10.17
CA VAL A 63 -3.85 -0.48 -11.34
C VAL A 63 -3.26 -1.86 -11.02
N ALA A 64 -2.09 -1.89 -10.38
CA ALA A 64 -1.43 -3.13 -10.00
C ALA A 64 -2.28 -3.92 -9.00
N TYR A 65 -2.65 -3.30 -7.88
CA TYR A 65 -3.41 -3.92 -6.80
C TYR A 65 -4.71 -4.57 -7.30
N ILE A 66 -5.56 -3.83 -8.01
CA ILE A 66 -6.85 -4.36 -8.50
C ILE A 66 -6.63 -5.57 -9.42
N ASN A 67 -5.66 -5.49 -10.34
CA ASN A 67 -5.46 -6.53 -11.33
C ASN A 67 -4.76 -7.78 -10.75
N HIS A 68 -3.84 -7.59 -9.81
CA HIS A 68 -3.20 -8.68 -9.09
C HIS A 68 -4.21 -9.40 -8.18
N ASP A 69 -5.00 -8.66 -7.40
CA ASP A 69 -6.00 -9.21 -6.49
C ASP A 69 -7.08 -10.02 -7.21
N ILE A 70 -7.59 -9.53 -8.34
CA ILE A 70 -8.53 -10.30 -9.17
C ILE A 70 -7.87 -11.63 -9.58
N GLY A 71 -6.61 -11.57 -10.03
CA GLY A 71 -5.86 -12.75 -10.43
C GLY A 71 -5.64 -13.73 -9.28
N ASP A 72 -5.28 -13.24 -8.10
CA ASP A 72 -5.08 -14.05 -6.88
C ASP A 72 -6.39 -14.67 -6.39
N ALA A 73 -7.48 -13.90 -6.35
CA ALA A 73 -8.78 -14.39 -5.93
C ALA A 73 -9.34 -15.46 -6.89
N ILE A 74 -9.09 -15.33 -8.21
CA ILE A 74 -9.42 -16.36 -9.20
C ILE A 74 -8.56 -17.61 -8.98
N ARG A 75 -7.24 -17.47 -8.79
CA ARG A 75 -6.34 -18.59 -8.52
C ARG A 75 -6.69 -19.34 -7.24
N ALA A 76 -7.11 -18.62 -6.21
CA ALA A 76 -7.58 -19.16 -4.94
C ALA A 76 -8.98 -19.79 -5.03
N GLY A 77 -9.69 -19.63 -6.16
CA GLY A 77 -11.05 -20.14 -6.36
C GLY A 77 -12.11 -19.38 -5.55
N THR A 78 -11.79 -18.20 -5.02
CA THR A 78 -12.73 -17.35 -4.26
C THR A 78 -13.77 -16.71 -5.18
N ILE A 79 -13.36 -16.35 -6.40
CA ILE A 79 -14.21 -15.81 -7.46
C ILE A 79 -13.83 -16.44 -8.81
N THR A 80 -14.66 -16.23 -9.81
CA THR A 80 -14.39 -16.56 -11.21
C THR A 80 -14.47 -15.28 -12.06
N GLU A 81 -13.98 -15.32 -13.29
CA GLU A 81 -14.09 -14.18 -14.23
C GLU A 81 -15.55 -13.74 -14.46
N ARG A 82 -16.51 -14.66 -14.31
CA ARG A 82 -17.95 -14.40 -14.47
C ARG A 82 -18.57 -13.68 -13.28
N ASP A 83 -17.92 -13.69 -12.12
CA ASP A 83 -18.39 -13.00 -10.93
C ASP A 83 -18.08 -11.50 -10.97
N LEU A 84 -17.15 -11.08 -11.84
CA LEU A 84 -16.76 -9.68 -11.97
C LEU A 84 -17.96 -8.81 -12.45
N PRO A 85 -18.15 -7.61 -11.88
CA PRO A 85 -19.23 -6.71 -12.29
C PRO A 85 -19.18 -6.38 -13.79
N LEU A 86 -20.25 -6.71 -14.51
CA LEU A 86 -20.35 -6.48 -15.96
C LEU A 86 -20.10 -5.03 -16.35
N SER A 87 -20.67 -4.08 -15.60
CA SER A 87 -20.50 -2.64 -15.82
C SER A 87 -19.03 -2.19 -15.80
N ALA A 88 -18.17 -2.87 -15.03
CA ALA A 88 -16.76 -2.54 -14.97
C ALA A 88 -15.94 -3.30 -16.04
N VAL A 89 -16.22 -4.58 -16.27
CA VAL A 89 -15.45 -5.38 -17.26
C VAL A 89 -15.80 -5.04 -18.71
N GLU A 90 -17.01 -4.54 -18.99
CA GLU A 90 -17.37 -4.02 -20.32
C GLU A 90 -16.52 -2.81 -20.71
N LEU A 91 -16.20 -1.95 -19.73
CA LEU A 91 -15.39 -0.76 -19.96
C LEU A 91 -13.89 -1.05 -19.88
N LEU A 92 -13.45 -1.73 -18.82
CA LEU A 92 -12.02 -1.95 -18.55
C LEU A 92 -11.46 -3.12 -19.36
N GLY A 93 -12.24 -4.19 -19.54
CA GLY A 93 -11.83 -5.42 -20.20
C GLY A 93 -12.02 -6.66 -19.33
N ILE A 94 -12.17 -7.80 -20.00
CA ILE A 94 -12.44 -9.10 -19.35
C ILE A 94 -11.13 -9.79 -18.95
N SER A 95 -10.12 -9.75 -19.81
CA SER A 95 -8.81 -10.33 -19.49
C SER A 95 -7.93 -9.37 -18.69
N HIS A 96 -6.99 -9.94 -17.93
CA HIS A 96 -5.99 -9.18 -17.16
C HIS A 96 -5.24 -8.16 -18.04
N SER A 97 -4.75 -8.59 -19.21
CA SER A 97 -4.01 -7.72 -20.14
C SER A 97 -4.88 -6.59 -20.72
N GLN A 98 -6.14 -6.87 -21.04
CA GLN A 98 -7.06 -5.84 -21.53
C GLN A 98 -7.32 -4.77 -20.47
N ARG A 99 -7.61 -5.16 -19.23
CA ARG A 99 -7.81 -4.19 -18.13
C ARG A 99 -6.63 -3.28 -17.93
N ILE A 100 -5.42 -3.84 -17.82
CA ILE A 100 -4.20 -3.05 -17.66
C ILE A 100 -4.03 -2.08 -18.84
N ASN A 101 -4.17 -2.58 -20.08
CA ASN A 101 -4.00 -1.74 -21.27
C ASN A 101 -5.01 -0.58 -21.30
N THR A 102 -6.28 -0.84 -21.00
CA THR A 102 -7.33 0.18 -20.97
C THR A 102 -7.06 1.22 -19.88
N MET A 103 -6.76 0.78 -18.65
CA MET A 103 -6.50 1.69 -17.53
C MET A 103 -5.26 2.55 -17.79
N VAL A 104 -4.15 1.94 -18.23
CA VAL A 104 -2.90 2.67 -18.51
C VAL A 104 -3.07 3.62 -19.68
N GLY A 105 -3.74 3.18 -20.76
CA GLY A 105 -4.03 4.03 -21.91
C GLY A 105 -4.86 5.26 -21.54
N ASP A 106 -5.94 5.05 -20.77
CA ASP A 106 -6.78 6.15 -20.30
C ASP A 106 -6.03 7.12 -19.39
N ILE A 107 -5.20 6.64 -18.46
CA ILE A 107 -4.40 7.51 -17.59
C ILE A 107 -3.48 8.39 -18.43
N ILE A 108 -2.82 7.83 -19.45
CA ILE A 108 -1.92 8.57 -20.35
C ILE A 108 -2.71 9.63 -21.12
N ASP A 109 -3.82 9.25 -21.73
CA ASP A 109 -4.63 10.13 -22.57
C ASP A 109 -5.29 11.26 -21.74
N HIS A 110 -5.84 10.91 -20.58
CA HIS A 110 -6.50 11.88 -19.69
C HIS A 110 -5.51 12.85 -19.03
N SER A 111 -4.28 12.38 -18.78
CA SER A 111 -3.23 13.17 -18.12
C SER A 111 -2.29 13.87 -19.11
N TRP A 112 -2.59 13.85 -20.41
CA TRP A 112 -1.67 14.29 -21.47
C TRP A 112 -1.17 15.75 -21.30
N ALA A 113 -2.03 16.62 -20.77
CA ALA A 113 -1.68 18.02 -20.49
C ALA A 113 -0.49 18.18 -19.52
N ALA A 114 -0.22 17.18 -18.68
CA ALA A 114 0.94 17.15 -17.78
C ALA A 114 2.29 17.17 -18.51
N ARG A 115 2.32 16.86 -19.82
CA ARG A 115 3.50 16.96 -20.67
C ARG A 115 4.00 18.40 -20.84
N GLY A 116 3.13 19.40 -20.65
CA GLY A 116 3.49 20.82 -20.80
C GLY A 116 3.82 21.25 -22.24
N CYS A 117 3.40 20.46 -23.25
CA CYS A 117 3.64 20.74 -24.67
C CYS A 117 2.41 21.34 -25.40
N ASP A 118 1.27 21.47 -24.70
CA ASP A 118 0.02 21.95 -25.30
C ASP A 118 -0.05 23.48 -25.33
N ARG A 119 -0.80 24.02 -26.31
CA ARG A 119 -1.09 25.46 -26.40
C ARG A 119 -1.95 25.98 -25.26
N ILE A 120 -2.69 25.07 -24.60
CA ILE A 120 -3.49 25.38 -23.41
C ILE A 120 -2.62 25.07 -22.20
N ILE A 121 -2.23 26.12 -21.48
CA ILE A 121 -1.49 25.98 -20.22
C ILE A 121 -2.50 25.58 -19.14
N VAL A 122 -2.40 24.35 -18.66
CA VAL A 122 -3.05 23.94 -17.42
C VAL A 122 -2.13 24.35 -16.27
N GLU A 123 -2.58 25.26 -15.41
CA GLU A 123 -1.72 25.81 -14.34
C GLU A 123 -1.24 24.75 -13.34
N LYS A 124 -2.03 23.69 -13.13
CA LYS A 124 -1.71 22.56 -12.24
C LYS A 124 -2.23 21.26 -12.86
N PRO A 125 -1.48 20.64 -13.78
CA PRO A 125 -1.87 19.33 -14.30
C PRO A 125 -1.83 18.30 -13.17
N THR A 126 -2.65 17.26 -13.30
CA THR A 126 -2.72 16.14 -12.37
C THR A 126 -2.76 14.84 -13.15
N ILE A 127 -2.17 13.77 -12.60
CA ILE A 127 -2.27 12.43 -13.18
C ILE A 127 -3.52 11.74 -12.63
N ASN A 128 -4.46 11.40 -13.51
CA ASN A 128 -5.71 10.74 -13.11
C ASN A 128 -6.30 9.88 -14.23
N MET A 129 -7.25 9.03 -13.86
CA MET A 129 -8.15 8.35 -14.81
C MET A 129 -9.27 9.30 -15.23
N SER A 130 -9.84 9.08 -16.41
CA SER A 130 -11.09 9.73 -16.78
C SER A 130 -12.23 9.31 -15.84
N PRO A 131 -13.29 10.12 -15.68
CA PRO A 131 -14.38 9.83 -14.74
C PRO A 131 -15.01 8.44 -14.92
N GLN A 132 -15.16 7.98 -16.16
CA GLN A 132 -15.77 6.68 -16.47
C GLN A 132 -14.86 5.51 -16.07
N ILE A 133 -13.56 5.60 -16.38
CA ILE A 133 -12.58 4.58 -15.99
C ILE A 133 -12.40 4.56 -14.48
N LEU A 134 -12.42 5.71 -13.83
CA LEU A 134 -12.34 5.81 -12.37
C LEU A 134 -13.55 5.16 -11.68
N GLU A 135 -14.76 5.40 -12.19
CA GLU A 135 -15.99 4.77 -11.69
C GLU A 135 -15.93 3.25 -11.84
N ALA A 136 -15.58 2.74 -13.03
CA ALA A 136 -15.44 1.29 -13.26
C ALA A 136 -14.35 0.66 -12.37
N THR A 137 -13.23 1.36 -12.20
CA THR A 137 -12.15 0.96 -11.29
C THR A 137 -12.65 0.88 -9.84
N SER A 138 -13.55 1.78 -9.47
CA SER A 138 -14.15 1.81 -8.14
C SER A 138 -15.09 0.66 -7.88
N ILE A 139 -15.93 0.33 -8.86
CA ILE A 139 -16.80 -0.84 -8.83
C ILE A 139 -15.98 -2.13 -8.63
N LEU A 140 -14.85 -2.30 -9.34
CA LEU A 140 -13.98 -3.47 -9.15
C LEU A 140 -13.38 -3.53 -7.74
N ARG A 141 -12.90 -2.40 -7.21
CA ARG A 141 -12.32 -2.34 -5.87
C ARG A 141 -13.36 -2.69 -4.80
N GLU A 142 -14.57 -2.13 -4.89
CA GLU A 142 -15.66 -2.41 -3.96
C GLU A 142 -16.06 -3.88 -4.01
N PHE A 143 -16.21 -4.44 -5.21
CA PHE A 143 -16.47 -5.87 -5.39
C PHE A 143 -15.40 -6.75 -4.73
N LEU A 144 -14.11 -6.45 -4.93
CA LEU A 144 -13.02 -7.18 -4.29
C LEU A 144 -13.09 -7.06 -2.76
N PHE A 145 -13.38 -5.86 -2.25
CA PHE A 145 -13.53 -5.63 -0.81
C PHE A 145 -14.62 -6.52 -0.20
N GLU A 146 -15.78 -6.58 -0.85
CA GLU A 146 -16.91 -7.37 -0.37
C GLU A 146 -16.69 -8.88 -0.51
N ARG A 147 -16.15 -9.33 -1.65
CA ARG A 147 -16.11 -10.76 -2.00
C ARG A 147 -14.82 -11.47 -1.61
N VAL A 148 -13.70 -10.75 -1.54
CA VAL A 148 -12.37 -11.33 -1.30
C VAL A 148 -11.90 -10.97 0.11
N TYR A 149 -12.01 -9.70 0.50
CA TYR A 149 -11.46 -9.23 1.78
C TYR A 149 -12.36 -9.49 2.99
N ASN A 150 -13.68 -9.52 2.83
CA ASN A 150 -14.62 -9.70 3.94
C ASN A 150 -14.92 -11.18 4.27
N VAL A 151 -14.13 -12.12 3.76
CA VAL A 151 -14.32 -13.55 4.02
C VAL A 151 -13.85 -13.90 5.44
N HIS A 152 -14.62 -14.71 6.17
CA HIS A 152 -14.35 -15.08 7.56
C HIS A 152 -12.93 -15.63 7.82
N SER A 153 -12.28 -16.27 6.83
CA SER A 153 -10.89 -16.73 6.93
C SER A 153 -9.91 -15.58 7.15
N ALA A 154 -10.08 -14.47 6.41
CA ALA A 154 -9.25 -13.28 6.54
C ALA A 154 -9.39 -12.64 7.94
N GLN A 155 -10.57 -12.76 8.57
CA GLN A 155 -10.79 -12.25 9.92
C GLN A 155 -10.04 -13.07 10.98
N GLU A 156 -10.01 -14.39 10.86
CA GLU A 156 -9.30 -15.27 11.80
C GLU A 156 -7.78 -15.15 11.65
N GLU A 157 -7.27 -15.04 10.42
CA GLU A 157 -5.86 -14.75 10.18
C GLU A 157 -5.45 -13.38 10.73
N ALA A 158 -6.27 -12.34 10.50
CA ALA A 158 -6.03 -11.02 11.06
C ALA A 158 -6.05 -11.03 12.60
N ARG A 159 -6.91 -11.86 13.22
CA ARG A 159 -6.94 -12.05 14.68
C ARG A 159 -5.64 -12.68 15.17
N ARG A 160 -5.17 -13.75 14.54
CA ARG A 160 -3.89 -14.41 14.88
C ARG A 160 -2.70 -13.48 14.70
N ALA A 161 -2.64 -12.75 13.59
CA ALA A 161 -1.57 -11.78 13.35
C ALA A 161 -1.54 -10.69 14.43
N ARG A 162 -2.71 -10.17 14.83
CA ARG A 162 -2.80 -9.18 15.91
C ARG A 162 -2.29 -9.74 17.24
N GLU A 163 -2.62 -10.99 17.55
CA GLU A 163 -2.19 -11.65 18.76
C GLU A 163 -0.66 -11.83 18.80
N VAL A 164 -0.06 -12.26 17.69
CA VAL A 164 1.40 -12.36 17.51
C VAL A 164 2.08 -11.01 17.73
N ILE A 165 1.62 -9.96 17.03
CA ILE A 165 2.19 -8.62 17.14
C ILE A 165 2.05 -8.07 18.56
N PHE A 166 0.90 -8.25 19.20
CA PHE A 166 0.68 -7.79 20.57
C PHE A 166 1.65 -8.46 21.55
N ARG A 167 1.86 -9.77 21.43
CA ARG A 167 2.77 -10.52 22.29
C ARG A 167 4.22 -10.07 22.11
N LEU A 168 4.68 -9.96 20.87
CA LEU A 168 6.03 -9.45 20.56
C LEU A 168 6.22 -8.04 21.15
N TYR A 169 5.21 -7.17 21.00
CA TYR A 169 5.26 -5.82 21.54
C TYR A 169 5.39 -5.80 23.06
N GLN A 170 4.56 -6.56 23.79
CA GLN A 170 4.65 -6.65 25.25
C GLN A 170 6.02 -7.19 25.68
N HIS A 171 6.49 -8.26 25.03
CA HIS A 171 7.76 -8.88 25.37
C HIS A 171 8.94 -7.91 25.27
N PHE A 172 9.09 -7.22 24.13
CA PHE A 172 10.22 -6.30 23.94
C PHE A 172 10.06 -5.00 24.70
N LYS A 173 8.84 -4.62 25.09
CA LYS A 173 8.61 -3.50 25.99
C LYS A 173 9.06 -3.81 27.43
N GLU A 174 8.85 -5.05 27.91
CA GLU A 174 9.28 -5.49 29.23
C GLU A 174 10.77 -5.88 29.28
N HIS A 175 11.33 -6.34 28.15
CA HIS A 175 12.70 -6.83 28.04
C HIS A 175 13.48 -6.06 26.95
N GLU A 176 13.72 -4.76 27.18
CA GLU A 176 14.47 -3.91 26.24
C GLU A 176 15.88 -4.46 25.95
N ASP A 177 16.49 -5.17 26.91
CA ASP A 177 17.80 -5.80 26.77
C ASP A 177 17.86 -6.87 25.67
N LYS A 178 16.70 -7.43 25.29
CA LYS A 178 16.55 -8.42 24.23
C LYS A 178 16.37 -7.83 22.83
N LEU A 179 16.17 -6.51 22.72
CA LEU A 179 16.19 -5.86 21.40
C LEU A 179 17.58 -5.98 20.77
N PRO A 180 17.66 -6.17 19.44
CA PRO A 180 18.94 -6.18 18.76
C PRO A 180 19.72 -4.86 19.02
N PRO A 181 21.05 -4.92 19.17
CA PRO A 181 21.87 -3.74 19.50
C PRO A 181 21.64 -2.54 18.58
N GLU A 182 21.42 -2.78 17.29
CA GLU A 182 21.13 -1.76 16.29
C GLU A 182 19.88 -0.94 16.62
N TYR A 183 18.83 -1.54 17.19
CA TYR A 183 17.63 -0.82 17.61
C TYR A 183 17.78 -0.17 18.98
N ARG A 184 18.74 -0.60 19.80
CA ARG A 184 19.03 0.00 21.11
C ARG A 184 19.91 1.24 21.02
N ALA A 185 20.66 1.40 19.94
CA ALA A 185 21.59 2.51 19.75
C ALA A 185 20.91 3.87 19.52
N TYR A 186 19.63 3.88 19.14
CA TYR A 186 18.88 5.11 18.90
C TYR A 186 18.41 5.77 20.20
N SER A 187 18.38 7.11 20.23
CA SER A 187 17.94 7.92 21.37
C SER A 187 16.42 8.01 21.53
N ASP A 188 15.64 7.21 20.79
CA ASP A 188 14.18 7.24 20.82
C ASP A 188 13.63 6.57 22.08
N ASP A 189 12.34 6.78 22.37
CA ASP A 189 11.67 6.04 23.43
C ASP A 189 11.67 4.52 23.15
N THR A 190 11.59 3.71 24.22
CA THR A 190 11.62 2.25 24.11
C THR A 190 10.47 1.74 23.24
N GLU A 191 9.28 2.34 23.32
CA GLU A 191 8.12 1.91 22.53
C GLU A 191 8.38 2.04 21.03
N ARG A 192 9.02 3.13 20.59
CA ARG A 192 9.39 3.39 19.21
C ARG A 192 10.40 2.36 18.71
N ARG A 193 11.43 2.06 19.51
CA ARG A 193 12.45 1.06 19.15
C ARG A 193 11.85 -0.33 19.00
N VAL A 194 10.90 -0.69 19.86
CA VAL A 194 10.12 -1.93 19.75
C VAL A 194 9.29 -1.95 18.46
N VAL A 195 8.59 -0.84 18.16
CA VAL A 195 7.81 -0.71 16.92
C VAL A 195 8.69 -0.86 15.68
N ASP A 196 9.86 -0.22 15.65
CA ASP A 196 10.79 -0.28 14.52
C ASP A 196 11.27 -1.72 14.28
N TYR A 197 11.62 -2.42 15.35
CA TYR A 197 12.07 -3.79 15.27
C TYR A 197 10.96 -4.71 14.76
N ILE A 198 9.76 -4.63 15.33
CA ILE A 198 8.62 -5.47 14.94
C ILE A 198 8.20 -5.18 13.50
N ALA A 199 8.17 -3.91 13.09
CA ALA A 199 7.80 -3.52 11.73
C ALA A 199 8.81 -3.97 10.67
N GLY A 200 10.07 -4.21 11.06
CA GLY A 200 11.12 -4.76 10.19
C GLY A 200 11.13 -6.29 10.10
N MET A 201 10.28 -7.01 10.83
CA MET A 201 10.25 -8.46 10.80
C MET A 201 9.56 -8.99 9.53
N THR A 202 10.05 -10.11 9.02
CA THR A 202 9.28 -10.93 8.09
C THR A 202 8.24 -11.76 8.85
N ASP A 203 7.13 -12.11 8.22
CA ASP A 203 6.06 -12.91 8.83
C ASP A 203 6.57 -14.21 9.46
N GLN A 204 7.43 -14.94 8.73
CA GLN A 204 8.03 -16.18 9.22
C GLN A 204 8.92 -15.96 10.45
N TYR A 205 9.64 -14.84 10.50
CA TYR A 205 10.48 -14.51 11.66
C TYR A 205 9.62 -14.16 12.87
N ALA A 206 8.61 -13.30 12.69
CA ALA A 206 7.71 -12.89 13.76
C ALA A 206 6.94 -14.07 14.36
N LEU A 207 6.45 -15.00 13.53
CA LEU A 207 5.74 -16.20 13.98
C LEU A 207 6.65 -17.12 14.80
N ARG A 208 7.82 -17.47 14.29
CA ARG A 208 8.78 -18.33 15.02
C ARG A 208 9.16 -17.73 16.37
N LEU A 209 9.45 -16.44 16.38
CA LEU A 209 9.84 -15.74 17.60
C LEU A 209 8.69 -15.72 18.61
N ALA A 210 7.45 -15.48 18.17
CA ALA A 210 6.29 -15.52 19.05
C ALA A 210 6.02 -16.91 19.63
N GLU A 211 6.25 -17.99 18.86
CA GLU A 211 6.16 -19.38 19.34
C GLU A 211 7.26 -19.71 20.37
N GLU A 212 8.47 -19.19 20.19
CA GLU A 212 9.56 -19.37 21.16
C GLU A 212 9.26 -18.71 22.52
N LEU A 213 8.52 -17.60 22.51
CA LEU A 213 8.10 -16.89 23.72
C LEU A 213 6.95 -17.60 24.48
N GLU A 214 6.29 -18.58 23.88
CA GLU A 214 5.28 -19.41 24.55
C GLU A 214 5.88 -20.58 25.37
N ARG A 215 7.17 -20.89 25.17
CA ARG A 215 7.87 -22.00 25.83
C ARG A 215 8.62 -21.57 27.08
#